data_AF-A0A817MS01-F1
#
_entry.id   AF-A0A817MS01-F1
#
_cell.length_a   1.000
_cell.length_b   1.000
_cell.length_c   1.000
_cell.angle_alpha   90.00
_cell.angle_beta   90.00
_cell.angle_gamma   90.00
#
_symmetry.space_group_name_H-M   'P 1'
#
loop_
_entity.id
_entity.type
_entity.pdbx_description
1 polymer ?
#
loop_
_entity_poly.entity_id
_entity_poly.type
_entity_poly.pdbx_seq_one_letter_code
_entity_poly.pdbx_strand_id
1 'polypeptide(L)'
;MGGFDRCLVDAPCSGAGVIAKDPAVKSSKDEKDIQRCFTAQRQLLLNAIDSINENSITGGYIVYSTCSILVEENEAVVQYALNNRPVKLVETGLEFGVEGFTSFKGTSFHPCMKYCRRYYPHLHNLDGFFVAKLKKYSTKQGNKKESETTQIDKKTKEDDSMADD
;
A
#
# COMPACT_ATOMS: atom_id res chain seq x y z
N MET A 1 0.21 -11.42 -19.81
CA MET A 1 -0.20 -12.45 -18.84
C MET A 1 -1.23 -11.83 -17.91
N GLY A 2 -2.26 -12.58 -17.51
CA GLY A 2 -3.31 -12.09 -16.61
C GLY A 2 -4.37 -13.16 -16.40
N GLY A 3 -5.30 -12.91 -15.48
CA GLY A 3 -6.38 -13.85 -15.16
C GLY A 3 -6.16 -14.68 -13.89
N PHE A 4 -5.21 -14.28 -13.04
CA PHE A 4 -5.02 -14.92 -11.75
C PHE A 4 -6.10 -14.50 -10.76
N ASP A 5 -6.60 -15.42 -9.95
CA ASP A 5 -7.52 -15.09 -8.87
C ASP A 5 -6.78 -14.50 -7.66
N ARG A 6 -5.55 -14.96 -7.41
CA ARG A 6 -4.73 -14.55 -6.25
C ARG A 6 -3.26 -14.48 -6.64
N CYS A 7 -2.52 -13.57 -6.01
CA CYS A 7 -1.08 -13.43 -6.20
C CYS A 7 -0.39 -13.25 -4.85
N LEU A 8 0.75 -13.91 -4.68
CA LEU A 8 1.69 -13.66 -3.61
C LEU A 8 2.92 -12.99 -4.23
N VAL A 9 3.28 -11.83 -3.69
CA VAL A 9 4.46 -11.06 -4.03
C VAL A 9 5.38 -11.08 -2.82
N ASP A 10 6.20 -12.13 -2.74
CA ASP A 10 7.33 -12.15 -1.82
C ASP A 10 8.50 -11.42 -2.51
N ALA A 11 8.68 -10.16 -2.16
CA ALA A 11 9.50 -9.26 -2.96
C ALA A 11 10.97 -9.29 -2.53
N PRO A 12 11.93 -9.23 -3.47
CA PRO A 12 13.34 -9.12 -3.12
C PRO A 12 13.56 -7.85 -2.29
N CYS A 13 14.16 -8.02 -1.11
CA CYS A 13 14.33 -7.02 -0.06
C CYS A 13 15.81 -6.84 0.31
N SER A 14 16.10 -5.77 1.06
CA SER A 14 17.40 -5.54 1.67
C SER A 14 17.77 -6.66 2.67
N GLY A 15 16.79 -7.33 3.25
CA GLY A 15 17.00 -8.33 4.30
C GLY A 15 17.16 -7.74 5.70
N ALA A 16 16.90 -6.44 5.91
CA ALA A 16 17.14 -5.78 7.20
C ALA A 16 16.44 -6.44 8.40
N GLY A 17 15.41 -7.27 8.18
CA GLY A 17 14.73 -8.05 9.21
C GLY A 17 15.45 -9.33 9.64
N VAL A 18 16.38 -9.86 8.84
CA VAL A 18 17.06 -11.15 9.08
C VAL A 18 18.52 -11.00 9.55
N ILE A 19 18.94 -9.81 9.99
CA ILE A 19 20.31 -9.52 10.44
C ILE A 19 20.80 -10.48 11.54
N ALA A 20 19.89 -10.96 12.39
CA ALA A 20 20.23 -11.94 13.43
C ALA A 20 20.69 -13.29 12.87
N LYS A 21 20.17 -13.69 11.70
CA LYS A 21 20.53 -14.93 11.00
C LYS A 21 21.70 -14.73 10.05
N ASP A 22 21.72 -13.60 9.34
CA ASP A 22 22.80 -13.23 8.44
C ASP A 22 23.35 -11.84 8.81
N PRO A 23 24.41 -11.78 9.64
CA PRO A 23 25.04 -10.52 10.02
C PRO A 23 25.64 -9.75 8.84
N ALA A 24 25.94 -10.40 7.71
CA ALA A 24 26.51 -9.74 6.54
C ALA A 24 25.53 -8.73 5.91
N VAL A 25 24.22 -8.92 6.11
CA VAL A 25 23.19 -7.96 5.69
C VAL A 25 23.44 -6.56 6.27
N LYS A 26 23.96 -6.48 7.50
CA LYS A 26 24.22 -5.19 8.18
C LYS A 26 25.26 -4.33 7.44
N SER A 27 26.25 -4.95 6.79
CA SER A 27 27.35 -4.26 6.12
C SER A 27 27.25 -4.28 4.60
N SER A 28 26.41 -5.14 4.03
CA SER A 28 26.34 -5.34 2.57
C SER A 28 25.35 -4.44 1.85
N LYS A 29 24.49 -3.72 2.59
CA LYS A 29 23.42 -2.89 2.02
C LYS A 29 23.67 -1.42 2.30
N ASP A 30 23.63 -0.61 1.24
CA ASP A 30 23.66 0.84 1.33
C ASP A 30 22.28 1.45 0.99
N GLU A 31 22.19 2.78 1.09
CA GLU A 31 20.97 3.51 0.76
C GLU A 31 20.56 3.35 -0.71
N LYS A 32 21.52 3.19 -1.63
CA LYS A 32 21.24 2.99 -3.05
C LYS A 32 20.59 1.62 -3.29
N ASP A 33 21.02 0.60 -2.56
CA ASP A 33 20.42 -0.73 -2.61
C ASP A 33 19.00 -0.74 -2.09
N ILE A 34 18.72 0.01 -1.01
CA ILE A 34 17.34 0.20 -0.51
C ILE A 34 16.48 0.87 -1.58
N GLN A 35 16.97 1.92 -2.24
CA GLN A 35 16.23 2.61 -3.30
C GLN A 35 16.00 1.73 -4.55
N ARG A 36 16.96 0.87 -4.89
CA ARG A 36 16.81 -0.14 -5.96
C ARG A 36 15.74 -1.16 -5.59
N CYS A 37 15.78 -1.69 -4.37
CA CYS A 37 14.77 -2.62 -3.86
C CYS A 37 13.39 -1.96 -3.89
N PHE A 38 13.24 -0.75 -3.35
CA PHE A 38 11.99 0.02 -3.38
C PHE A 38 11.44 0.18 -4.80
N THR A 39 12.30 0.50 -5.77
CA THR A 39 11.87 0.66 -7.17
C THR A 39 11.41 -0.65 -7.79
N ALA A 40 12.17 -1.73 -7.59
CA ALA A 40 11.81 -3.06 -8.07
C ALA A 40 10.51 -3.56 -7.42
N GLN A 41 10.39 -3.45 -6.09
CA GLN A 41 9.24 -3.88 -5.30
C GLN A 41 7.95 -3.19 -5.73
N ARG A 42 7.98 -1.86 -5.95
CA ARG A 42 6.82 -1.12 -6.46
C ARG A 42 6.38 -1.64 -7.82
N GLN A 43 7.32 -1.84 -8.75
CA GLN A 43 6.97 -2.33 -10.09
C GLN A 43 6.40 -3.74 -10.05
N LEU A 44 6.99 -4.62 -9.23
CA LEU A 44 6.50 -5.98 -9.03
C LEU A 44 5.07 -5.99 -8.47
N LEU A 45 4.81 -5.17 -7.45
CA LEU A 45 3.49 -5.08 -6.84
C LEU A 45 2.44 -4.52 -7.82
N LEU A 46 2.78 -3.49 -8.60
CA LEU A 46 1.88 -2.96 -9.63
C LEU A 46 1.56 -4.02 -10.69
N ASN A 47 2.57 -4.70 -11.22
CA ASN A 47 2.38 -5.75 -12.22
C ASN A 47 1.56 -6.92 -11.69
N ALA A 48 1.74 -7.28 -10.41
CA ALA A 48 0.94 -8.29 -9.74
C ALA A 48 -0.53 -7.90 -9.65
N ILE A 49 -0.82 -6.64 -9.28
CA ILE A 49 -2.19 -6.11 -9.26
C ILE A 49 -2.82 -6.12 -10.66
N ASP A 50 -2.06 -5.75 -11.69
CA ASP A 50 -2.53 -5.72 -13.07
C ASP A 50 -2.82 -7.12 -13.63
N SER A 51 -2.16 -8.15 -13.08
CA SER A 51 -2.33 -9.55 -13.47
C SER A 51 -3.55 -10.23 -12.84
N ILE A 52 -4.17 -9.61 -11.84
CA ILE A 52 -5.27 -10.18 -11.04
C ILE A 52 -6.63 -9.89 -11.67
N ASN A 53 -7.51 -10.90 -11.68
CA ASN A 53 -8.90 -10.77 -12.08
C ASN A 53 -9.76 -10.24 -10.92
N GLU A 54 -10.25 -9.01 -11.05
CA GLU A 54 -11.13 -8.39 -10.05
C GLU A 54 -12.55 -8.97 -10.00
N ASN A 55 -13.00 -9.65 -11.06
CA ASN A 55 -14.36 -10.23 -11.14
C ASN A 55 -14.42 -11.65 -10.54
N SER A 56 -13.30 -12.17 -10.04
CA SER A 56 -13.25 -13.48 -9.42
C SER A 56 -13.99 -13.48 -8.08
N ILE A 57 -14.99 -14.35 -7.96
CA ILE A 57 -15.81 -14.51 -6.75
C ILE A 57 -14.96 -14.91 -5.54
N THR A 58 -13.93 -15.72 -5.77
CA THR A 58 -13.02 -16.26 -4.74
C THR A 58 -11.66 -15.54 -4.72
N GLY A 59 -11.44 -14.59 -5.63
CA GLY A 59 -10.16 -13.96 -5.91
C GLY A 59 -10.12 -12.45 -5.72
N GLY A 60 -9.27 -11.79 -6.49
CA GLY A 60 -8.98 -10.36 -6.37
C GLY A 60 -7.97 -10.03 -5.27
N TYR A 61 -7.28 -11.02 -4.69
CA TYR A 61 -6.38 -10.79 -3.56
C TYR A 61 -4.90 -10.83 -3.94
N ILE A 62 -4.16 -9.87 -3.42
CA ILE A 62 -2.71 -9.79 -3.54
C ILE A 62 -2.14 -9.77 -2.13
N VAL A 63 -1.21 -10.66 -1.83
CA VAL A 63 -0.41 -10.58 -0.60
C VAL A 63 0.96 -10.07 -0.99
N TYR A 64 1.39 -8.99 -0.35
CA TYR A 64 2.73 -8.45 -0.45
C TYR A 64 3.49 -8.76 0.83
N SER A 65 4.70 -9.28 0.71
CA SER A 65 5.56 -9.56 1.84
C SER A 65 7.01 -9.19 1.59
N THR A 66 7.72 -8.86 2.68
CA THR A 66 9.17 -8.65 2.67
C THR A 66 9.81 -9.19 3.95
N CYS A 67 11.08 -9.54 3.82
CA CYS A 67 12.02 -9.86 4.88
C CYS A 67 12.70 -8.62 5.51
N SER A 68 12.05 -7.44 5.43
CA SER A 68 12.62 -6.17 5.87
C SER A 68 11.77 -5.50 6.95
N ILE A 69 12.43 -4.75 7.82
CA ILE A 69 11.78 -3.89 8.83
C ILE A 69 11.75 -2.42 8.40
N LEU A 70 12.32 -2.08 7.25
CA LEU A 70 12.44 -0.71 6.75
C LEU A 70 11.11 -0.21 6.18
N VAL A 71 10.77 1.04 6.45
CA VAL A 71 9.49 1.64 6.04
C VAL A 71 9.46 1.90 4.54
N GLU A 72 10.62 2.21 3.97
CA GLU A 72 10.86 2.43 2.56
C GLU A 72 10.50 1.20 1.73
N GLU A 73 10.73 0.00 2.25
CA GLU A 73 10.42 -1.27 1.59
C GLU A 73 9.02 -1.80 1.94
N ASN A 74 8.34 -1.19 2.92
CA ASN A 74 7.10 -1.71 3.48
C ASN A 74 5.94 -0.73 3.20
N GLU A 75 5.62 0.12 4.17
CA GLU A 75 4.50 1.04 4.08
C GLU A 75 4.60 1.98 2.87
N ALA A 76 5.80 2.41 2.49
CA ALA A 76 6.00 3.26 1.31
C ALA A 76 5.65 2.54 -0.01
N VAL A 77 5.96 1.24 -0.14
CA VAL A 77 5.61 0.45 -1.33
C VAL A 77 4.11 0.24 -1.41
N VAL A 78 3.48 -0.11 -0.29
CA VAL A 78 2.02 -0.34 -0.23
C VAL A 78 1.28 0.97 -0.50
N GLN A 79 1.70 2.08 0.09
CA GLN A 79 1.14 3.41 -0.16
C GLN A 79 1.22 3.77 -1.65
N TYR A 80 2.36 3.49 -2.30
CA TYR A 80 2.51 3.73 -3.72
C TYR A 80 1.51 2.91 -4.54
N ALA A 81 1.29 1.63 -4.21
CA ALA A 81 0.30 0.81 -4.89
C ALA A 81 -1.14 1.32 -4.69
N LEU A 82 -1.51 1.75 -3.48
CA LEU A 82 -2.82 2.35 -3.19
C LEU A 82 -3.09 3.61 -4.02
N ASN A 83 -2.07 4.43 -4.26
CA ASN A 83 -2.20 5.67 -5.03
C ASN A 83 -2.31 5.41 -6.54
N ASN A 84 -1.78 4.29 -7.05
CA ASN A 84 -1.61 4.06 -8.48
C ASN A 84 -2.55 3.00 -9.07
N ARG A 85 -3.29 2.24 -8.24
CA ARG A 85 -4.15 1.14 -8.68
C ARG A 85 -5.45 1.06 -7.87
N PRO A 86 -6.54 0.51 -8.44
CA PRO A 86 -7.83 0.33 -7.77
C PRO A 86 -7.77 -0.87 -6.80
N VAL A 87 -7.00 -0.71 -5.73
CA VAL A 87 -6.83 -1.69 -4.67
C VAL A 87 -7.15 -1.07 -3.32
N LYS A 88 -7.64 -1.90 -2.40
CA LYS A 88 -7.82 -1.54 -1.00
C LYS A 88 -7.03 -2.48 -0.11
N LEU A 89 -6.47 -1.97 0.96
CA LEU A 89 -5.85 -2.79 1.99
C LEU A 89 -6.96 -3.43 2.83
N VAL A 90 -6.85 -4.73 3.10
CA VAL A 90 -7.79 -5.50 3.91
C VAL A 90 -7.03 -6.22 5.02
N GLU A 91 -7.74 -6.61 6.06
CA GLU A 91 -7.15 -7.39 7.15
C GLU A 91 -6.52 -8.68 6.64
N THR A 92 -5.29 -8.93 7.09
CA THR A 92 -4.52 -10.12 6.72
C THR A 92 -5.16 -11.40 7.27
N GLY A 93 -5.89 -11.30 8.38
CA GLY A 93 -6.38 -12.45 9.15
C GLY A 93 -5.33 -13.05 10.09
N LEU A 94 -4.17 -12.38 10.25
CA LEU A 94 -3.13 -12.80 11.17
C LEU A 94 -3.45 -12.24 12.57
N GLU A 95 -3.54 -13.15 13.55
CA GLU A 95 -3.96 -12.85 14.93
C GLU A 95 -2.89 -12.16 15.77
N PHE A 96 -1.63 -12.17 15.30
CA PHE A 96 -0.49 -11.61 16.01
C PHE A 96 0.40 -10.78 15.08
N GLY A 97 1.22 -9.92 15.68
CA GLY A 97 2.06 -8.95 15.00
C GLY A 97 1.72 -7.52 15.40
N VAL A 98 2.61 -6.59 15.06
CA VAL A 98 2.41 -5.16 15.28
C VAL A 98 1.75 -4.55 14.04
N GLU A 99 0.88 -3.57 14.24
CA GLU A 99 0.25 -2.83 13.15
C GLU A 99 1.29 -2.09 12.29
N GLY A 100 1.00 -1.98 10.99
CA GLY A 100 1.78 -1.12 10.09
C GLY A 100 1.69 0.35 10.50
N PHE A 101 2.71 1.12 10.17
CA PHE A 101 2.75 2.54 10.56
C PHE A 101 1.77 3.37 9.73
N THR A 102 0.96 4.18 10.40
CA THR A 102 0.12 5.22 9.76
C THR A 102 0.86 6.55 9.62
N SER A 103 1.96 6.73 10.35
CA SER A 103 2.88 7.87 10.19
C SER A 103 4.30 7.46 10.58
N PHE A 104 5.30 7.98 9.86
CA PHE A 104 6.71 7.74 10.13
C PHE A 104 7.56 8.92 9.66
N LYS A 105 8.44 9.43 10.53
CA LYS A 105 9.39 10.54 10.24
C LYS A 105 8.76 11.75 9.52
N GLY A 106 7.56 12.17 9.95
CA GLY A 106 6.86 13.31 9.35
C GLY A 106 6.06 13.00 8.09
N THR A 107 6.18 11.79 7.53
CA THR A 107 5.33 11.30 6.44
C THR A 107 4.09 10.64 7.02
N SER A 108 2.92 10.97 6.49
CA SER A 108 1.65 10.32 6.82
C SER A 108 1.28 9.32 5.74
N PHE A 109 0.89 8.11 6.15
CA PHE A 109 0.38 7.06 5.28
C PHE A 109 -1.15 6.95 5.42
N HIS A 110 -1.77 6.20 4.50
CA HIS A 110 -3.19 5.97 4.56
C HIS A 110 -3.57 5.26 5.87
N PRO A 111 -4.65 5.65 6.58
CA PRO A 111 -5.03 5.06 7.88
C PRO A 111 -5.25 3.55 7.84
N CYS A 112 -5.54 2.99 6.66
CA CYS A 112 -5.67 1.55 6.48
C CYS A 112 -4.36 0.78 6.67
N MET A 113 -3.19 1.44 6.71
CA MET A 113 -1.89 0.78 6.97
C MET A 113 -1.88 -0.04 8.27
N LYS A 114 -2.77 0.26 9.22
CA LYS A 114 -2.98 -0.56 10.42
C LYS A 114 -3.34 -2.03 10.11
N TYR A 115 -3.90 -2.30 8.93
CA TYR A 115 -4.22 -3.67 8.48
C TYR A 115 -2.99 -4.45 8.02
N CYS A 116 -1.86 -3.79 7.78
CA CYS A 116 -0.58 -4.46 7.60
C CYS A 116 -0.08 -5.05 8.93
N ARG A 117 0.75 -6.07 8.83
CA ARG A 117 1.40 -6.70 9.99
C ARG A 117 2.92 -6.62 9.86
N ARG A 118 3.54 -6.21 10.96
CA ARG A 118 4.98 -6.17 11.19
C ARG A 118 5.36 -7.20 12.24
N TYR A 119 6.45 -7.88 11.99
CA TYR A 119 7.09 -8.80 12.92
C TYR A 119 8.48 -8.28 13.24
N TYR A 120 8.87 -8.47 14.49
CA TYR A 120 10.15 -7.99 15.02
C TYR A 120 10.81 -9.07 15.86
N PRO A 121 12.13 -9.26 15.74
CA PRO A 121 12.88 -10.23 16.53
C PRO A 121 12.69 -10.12 18.03
N HIS A 122 12.80 -8.90 18.56
CA HIS A 122 12.72 -8.66 20.00
C HIS A 122 11.32 -8.84 20.61
N LEU A 123 10.26 -8.81 19.80
CA LEU A 123 8.88 -8.94 20.29
C LEU A 123 8.30 -10.32 20.05
N HIS A 124 8.66 -10.95 18.94
CA HIS A 124 7.97 -12.16 18.47
C HIS A 124 8.85 -13.40 18.44
N ASN A 125 10.15 -13.28 18.73
CA ASN A 125 11.12 -14.36 18.57
C ASN A 125 11.09 -14.97 17.14
N LEU A 126 10.88 -14.11 16.14
CA LEU A 126 10.85 -14.40 14.71
C LEU A 126 11.77 -13.44 13.97
N ASP A 127 12.09 -13.70 12.71
CA ASP A 127 12.77 -12.68 11.92
C ASP A 127 11.87 -11.46 11.69
N GLY A 128 12.51 -10.33 11.41
CA GLY A 128 11.82 -9.14 10.96
C GLY A 128 11.13 -9.38 9.61
N PHE A 129 9.81 -9.20 9.58
CA PHE A 129 8.99 -9.51 8.42
C PHE A 129 7.81 -8.56 8.31
N PHE A 130 7.32 -8.35 7.10
CA PHE A 130 6.18 -7.49 6.82
C PHE A 130 5.17 -8.19 5.90
N VAL A 131 3.88 -8.00 6.18
CA VAL A 131 2.78 -8.55 5.37
C VAL A 131 1.69 -7.50 5.15
N ALA A 132 1.28 -7.34 3.91
CA ALA A 132 0.15 -6.54 3.48
C ALA A 132 -0.78 -7.36 2.58
N LYS A 133 -2.08 -7.30 2.80
CA LYS A 133 -3.09 -7.97 1.95
C LYS A 133 -3.96 -6.94 1.26
N LEU A 134 -3.90 -6.91 -0.05
CA LEU A 134 -4.68 -6.02 -0.90
C LEU A 134 -5.81 -6.78 -1.57
N LYS A 135 -6.93 -6.10 -1.78
CA LYS A 135 -8.05 -6.54 -2.60
C LYS A 135 -8.22 -5.59 -3.78
N LYS A 136 -8.05 -6.09 -5.01
CA LYS A 136 -8.39 -5.40 -6.24
C LYS A 136 -9.92 -5.30 -6.35
N TYR A 137 -10.41 -4.15 -6.78
CA TYR A 137 -11.83 -3.96 -7.06
C TYR A 137 -12.01 -3.41 -8.48
N SER A 138 -13.18 -3.66 -9.06
CA SER A 138 -13.50 -3.17 -10.40
C SER A 138 -13.72 -1.66 -10.36
N THR A 139 -13.04 -0.95 -11.26
CA THR A 139 -13.24 0.49 -11.46
C THR A 139 -14.48 0.80 -12.31
N LYS A 140 -15.37 -0.17 -12.59
CA LYS A 140 -16.64 0.05 -13.30
C LYS A 140 -17.66 0.78 -12.40
N GLN A 141 -17.35 2.02 -12.02
CA GLN A 141 -18.22 3.12 -11.59
C GLN A 141 -17.32 4.19 -10.95
N GLY A 142 -17.29 5.42 -11.47
CA GLY A 142 -16.73 6.54 -10.68
C GLY A 142 -16.30 7.87 -11.32
N ASN A 143 -16.53 8.17 -12.61
CA ASN A 143 -16.54 9.58 -13.07
C ASN A 143 -17.90 10.24 -12.72
N LYS A 144 -18.23 10.29 -11.43
CA LYS A 144 -19.46 10.90 -10.91
C LYS A 144 -19.20 11.57 -9.55
N LYS A 145 -18.10 12.30 -9.42
CA LYS A 145 -17.83 13.22 -8.31
C LYS A 145 -17.04 14.43 -8.83
N GLU A 146 -17.60 15.14 -9.80
CA GLU A 146 -17.05 16.45 -10.21
C GLU A 146 -18.10 17.41 -10.79
N SER A 147 -19.40 17.11 -10.69
CA SER A 147 -20.47 17.93 -11.28
C SER A 147 -21.48 18.50 -10.29
N GLU A 148 -21.33 18.29 -8.97
CA GLU A 148 -22.26 18.85 -7.97
C GLU A 148 -21.73 20.11 -7.27
N THR A 149 -20.42 20.38 -7.29
CA THR A 149 -19.87 21.58 -6.63
C THR A 149 -20.05 22.85 -7.47
N THR A 150 -20.17 22.75 -8.79
CA THR A 150 -20.20 23.94 -9.68
C THR A 150 -21.58 24.59 -9.81
N GLN A 151 -22.65 24.00 -9.27
CA GLN A 151 -24.00 24.59 -9.33
C GLN A 151 -24.38 25.44 -8.12
N ILE A 152 -23.67 25.31 -6.99
CA ILE A 152 -23.97 26.11 -5.79
C ILE A 152 -23.37 27.52 -5.91
N ASP A 153 -22.20 27.67 -6.55
CA ASP A 153 -21.53 28.97 -6.69
C ASP A 153 -22.15 29.91 -7.75
N LYS A 154 -23.03 29.41 -8.63
CA LYS A 154 -23.73 30.25 -9.60
C LYS A 154 -25.02 30.87 -9.06
N LYS A 155 -25.64 30.29 -8.02
CA LYS A 155 -26.91 30.79 -7.50
C LYS A 155 -26.75 31.96 -6.51
N THR A 156 -25.56 32.12 -5.93
CA THR A 156 -25.27 33.18 -4.94
C THR A 156 -24.83 34.51 -5.57
N LYS A 157 -24.69 34.60 -6.91
CA LYS A 157 -24.23 35.82 -7.59
C LYS A 157 -25.32 36.59 -8.36
N GLU A 158 -26.54 36.08 -8.45
CA GLU A 158 -27.65 36.74 -9.16
C GLU A 158 -28.60 37.52 -8.23
N ASP A 159 -28.58 37.29 -6.91
CA ASP A 159 -29.53 37.93 -5.97
C ASP A 159 -29.02 39.24 -5.31
N ASP A 160 -27.80 39.71 -5.59
CA ASP A 160 -27.18 40.84 -4.88
C ASP A 160 -27.01 42.13 -5.72
N SER A 161 -27.76 42.27 -6.84
CA SER A 161 -27.69 43.47 -7.70
C SER A 161 -29.04 44.14 -7.97
N MET A 162 -29.99 44.09 -7.03
CA MET A 162 -31.28 44.77 -7.20
C MET A 162 -31.85 45.27 -5.86
N ALA A 163 -31.11 46.15 -5.18
CA ALA A 163 -31.62 46.94 -4.06
C ALA A 163 -30.85 48.27 -3.95
N ASP A 164 -31.08 49.19 -4.89
CA ASP A 164 -30.80 50.63 -4.75
C ASP A 164 -31.69 51.40 -5.75
N ASP A 165 -32.89 51.78 -5.30
CA ASP A 165 -33.64 53.03 -5.64
C ASP A 165 -34.94 53.11 -4.82
#